data_AF-A0A662RKK2-F1
#
_entry.id   AF-A0A662RKK2-F1
#
_cell.length_a   1.000
_cell.length_b   1.000
_cell.length_c   1.000
_cell.angle_alpha   90.00
_cell.angle_beta   90.00
_cell.angle_gamma   90.00
#
_symmetry.space_group_name_H-M   'P 1'
#
loop_
_entity.id
_entity.type
_entity.pdbx_description
1 polymer ?
#
loop_
_entity_poly.entity_id
_entity_poly.type
_entity_poly.pdbx_seq_one_letter_code
_entity_poly.pdbx_strand_id
1 'polypeptide(L)' 'MMKRADVRIRGNVQMAGFRTFIKNIADSLNVKGFAENVEDGSVRVVCESEEDAIEGLINS' A
#
# COMPACT_ATOMS: atom_id res chain seq x y z
N MET A 1 11.64 -4.62 -13.75
CA MET A 1 12.34 -5.50 -12.80
C MET A 1 11.47 -5.61 -11.56
N MET A 2 11.24 -6.82 -11.04
CA MET A 2 10.44 -7.02 -9.82
C MET A 2 11.12 -6.37 -8.61
N LYS A 3 10.42 -5.46 -7.93
CA LYS A 3 10.90 -4.74 -6.74
C LYS A 3 9.96 -4.99 -5.57
N ARG A 4 10.47 -4.77 -4.36
CA ARG A 4 9.72 -4.78 -3.12
C ARG A 4 9.76 -3.40 -2.49
N ALA A 5 8.61 -2.88 -2.06
CA ALA A 5 8.50 -1.66 -1.29
C ALA A 5 7.92 -1.94 0.11
N ASP A 6 8.43 -1.22 1.10
CA ASP A 6 7.91 -1.18 2.47
C ASP A 6 7.60 0.27 2.80
N VAL A 7 6.31 0.60 2.83
CA VAL A 7 5.80 1.96 2.92
C VAL A 7 5.09 2.14 4.26
N ARG A 8 5.46 3.21 4.97
CA ARG A 8 4.83 3.61 6.23
C ARG A 8 3.99 4.87 6.00
N ILE A 9 2.68 4.75 6.08
CA ILE A 9 1.74 5.85 5.86
C ILE A 9 1.26 6.38 7.21
N ARG A 10 1.47 7.67 7.47
CA ARG A 10 1.10 8.35 8.73
C ARG A 10 0.00 9.38 8.47
N GLY A 11 -0.82 9.65 9.50
CA GLY A 11 -1.92 10.61 9.45
C GLY A 11 -3.24 9.96 9.87
N ASN A 12 -4.36 10.50 9.39
CA ASN A 12 -5.70 9.96 9.66
C ASN A 12 -6.01 8.74 8.77
N VAL A 13 -5.20 7.67 8.91
CA VAL A 13 -5.16 6.54 7.96
C VAL A 13 -5.80 5.25 8.49
N GLN A 14 -6.23 5.21 9.75
CA GLN A 14 -6.93 4.06 10.33
C GLN A 14 -8.46 4.17 10.26
N MET A 15 -9.00 5.18 9.58
CA MET A 15 -10.45 5.30 9.40
C MET A 15 -10.99 4.12 8.57
N ALA A 16 -12.29 3.85 8.72
CA ALA A 16 -12.96 2.78 7.98
C ALA A 16 -12.74 2.97 6.46
N GLY A 17 -12.05 2.02 5.82
CA GLY A 17 -11.91 1.95 4.37
C GLY A 17 -10.52 2.21 3.81
N PHE A 18 -9.54 2.72 4.56
CA PHE A 18 -8.22 3.03 4.00
C PHE A 18 -7.48 1.79 3.47
N ARG A 19 -7.52 0.67 4.21
CA ARG A 19 -6.97 -0.61 3.72
C ARG A 19 -7.71 -1.12 2.48
N THR A 20 -9.02 -0.93 2.41
CA THR A 20 -9.83 -1.30 1.23
C THR A 20 -9.45 -0.45 0.02
N PHE A 21 -9.21 0.85 0.22
CA PHE A 21 -8.73 1.75 -0.82
C PHE A 21 -7.37 1.30 -1.38
N ILE A 22 -6.39 1.04 -0.51
CA ILE A 22 -5.08 0.51 -0.91
C ILE A 22 -5.24 -0.81 -1.67
N LYS A 23 -6.09 -1.72 -1.17
CA LYS A 23 -6.35 -3.01 -1.82
C LYS A 23 -6.91 -2.84 -3.24
N ASN A 24 -7.87 -1.94 -3.43
CA ASN A 24 -8.49 -1.71 -4.74
C ASN A 24 -7.48 -1.18 -5.77
N ILE A 25 -6.57 -0.29 -5.36
CA ILE A 25 -5.51 0.22 -6.24
C ILE A 25 -4.46 -0.87 -6.51
N ALA A 26 -4.06 -1.62 -5.49
CA ALA A 26 -3.13 -2.73 -5.68
C ALA A 26 -3.70 -3.80 -6.64
N ASP A 27 -5.00 -4.11 -6.50
CA ASP A 27 -5.70 -5.04 -7.39
C ASP A 27 -5.76 -4.51 -8.84
N SER A 28 -5.98 -3.21 -9.06
CA SER A 28 -6.01 -2.62 -10.41
C SER A 28 -4.64 -2.54 -11.07
N LEU A 29 -3.57 -2.37 -10.29
CA LEU A 29 -2.18 -2.35 -10.75
C LEU A 29 -1.50 -3.73 -10.75
N ASN A 30 -2.26 -4.79 -10.40
CA ASN A 30 -1.75 -6.16 -10.23
C ASN A 30 -0.52 -6.27 -9.29
N VAL A 31 -0.48 -5.42 -8.27
CA VAL A 31 0.55 -5.39 -7.24
C VAL A 31 0.18 -6.40 -6.14
N LYS A 32 1.13 -7.24 -5.71
CA LYS A 32 0.91 -8.21 -4.62
C LYS A 32 1.48 -7.68 -3.31
N GLY A 33 0.85 -8.01 -2.18
CA GLY A 33 1.29 -7.50 -0.89
C GLY A 33 0.23 -7.56 0.20
N PHE A 34 0.47 -6.82 1.27
CA PHE A 34 -0.48 -6.63 2.36
C PHE A 34 -0.39 -5.22 2.95
N ALA A 35 -1.48 -4.81 3.59
CA ALA A 35 -1.55 -3.58 4.37
C ALA A 35 -2.01 -3.90 5.81
N GLU A 36 -1.25 -3.46 6.81
CA GLU A 36 -1.51 -3.70 8.22
C GLU A 36 -1.58 -2.38 9.01
N ASN A 37 -2.44 -2.34 10.03
CA ASN A 37 -2.46 -1.23 10.97
C ASN A 37 -1.34 -1.44 11.99
N VAL A 38 -0.62 -0.38 12.33
CA VAL A 38 0.44 -0.41 13.35
C VAL A 38 -0.04 0.32 14.60
N GLU A 39 0.47 -0.10 15.77
CA GLU A 39 0.07 0.44 17.09
C GLU A 39 0.26 1.95 17.23
N ASP A 40 1.20 2.54 16.50
CA ASP A 40 1.46 3.98 16.49
C ASP A 40 0.40 4.80 15.72
N GLY A 41 -0.67 4.16 15.25
CA GLY A 41 -1.71 4.81 14.45
C GLY A 41 -1.40 4.87 12.94
N SER A 42 -0.24 4.40 12.50
CA SER A 42 0.13 4.35 11.08
C SER A 42 -0.39 3.08 10.39
N VAL A 43 -0.27 3.04 9.06
CA VAL A 43 -0.51 1.85 8.25
C VAL A 43 0.79 1.50 7.53
N ARG A 44 1.17 0.22 7.60
CA ARG A 44 2.31 -0.30 6.87
C ARG A 44 1.81 -1.09 5.67
N VAL A 45 2.36 -0.78 4.50
CA VAL A 45 2.07 -1.47 3.24
C VAL A 45 3.36 -2.11 2.74
N VAL A 46 3.33 -3.43 2.57
CA VAL A 46 4.44 -4.17 1.96
C VAL A 46 3.94 -4.74 0.65
N CYS A 47 4.60 -4.40 -0.45
CA CYS A 47 4.19 -4.84 -1.77
C CYS A 47 5.35 -5.18 -2.70
N GLU A 48 5.07 -6.05 -3.67
CA GLU A 48 6.00 -6.54 -4.67
C GLU A 48 5.32 -6.47 -6.06
N SER A 49 5.99 -5.79 -7.00
CA SER A 49 5.57 -5.67 -8.41
C SER A 49 6.70 -5.07 -9.27
N GLU A 50 6.42 -4.82 -10.54
CA GLU A 50 7.25 -3.98 -11.40
C GLU A 50 7.30 -2.54 -10.87
N GLU A 51 8.42 -1.85 -11.10
CA GLU A 51 8.68 -0.50 -10.59
C GLU A 51 7.56 0.49 -10.89
N ASP A 52 7.11 0.55 -12.15
CA ASP A 52 6.03 1.45 -12.58
C ASP A 52 4.71 1.19 -11.83
N ALA A 53 4.41 -0.06 -11.49
CA ALA A 53 3.21 -0.43 -10.75
C ALA A 53 3.32 -0.06 -9.26
N ILE A 54 4.52 -0.17 -8.67
CA ILE A 54 4.79 0.29 -7.31
C ILE A 54 4.69 1.81 -7.23
N GLU A 55 5.28 2.53 -8.17
CA GLU A 55 5.18 3.99 -8.25
C GLU A 55 3.73 4.45 -8.45
N GLY A 56 2.96 3.75 -9.29
CA GLY A 56 1.53 3.99 -9.44
C GLY A 56 0.77 3.86 -8.12
N LEU A 57 1.04 2.82 -7.34
CA LEU A 57 0.40 2.62 -6.03
C LEU A 57 0.77 3.73 -5.03
N ILE A 58 2.03 4.19 -5.03
CA ILE A 58 2.53 5.21 -4.10
C ILE A 58 1.99 6.60 -4.43
N ASN A 59 1.78 6.90 -5.72
CA ASN A 59 1.33 8.22 -6.19
C ASN A 59 -0.20 8.36 -6.34
N SER A 60 -0.96 7.36 -5.90
CA SER A 60 -2.44 7.32 -5.99
C SER A 60 -3.16 8.08 -4.88
#